data_AF-A0A1M7KYI5-F1
#
_entry.id   AF-A0A1M7KYI5-F1
#
_cell.length_a   1.000
_cell.length_b   1.000
_cell.length_c   1.000
_cell.angle_alpha   90.00
_cell.angle_beta   90.00
_cell.angle_gamma   90.00
#
_symmetry.space_group_name_H-M   'P 1'
#
loop_
_entity.id
_entity.type
_entity.pdbx_description
1 polymer ?
#
loop_
_entity_poly.entity_id
_entity_poly.type
_entity_poly.pdbx_seq_one_letter_code
_entity_poly.pdbx_strand_id
1 'polypeptide(L)'
;MEDHGDHGHAYPARWLPHTYEAPLPTHFSSTNGHIVIFNDGDGSVLWIREASLGNPANAAKMIVPENMIAHHGAATWLKSNLLAVTYT
;
A
#
# COMPACT_ATOMS: atom_id res chain seq x y z
N MET A 1 -3.87 13.53 -11.27
CA MET A 1 -4.04 14.98 -11.16
C MET A 1 -2.70 15.57 -11.54
N GLU A 2 -2.67 16.50 -12.49
CA GLU A 2 -1.45 17.26 -12.82
C GLU A 2 -1.53 18.62 -12.12
N ASP A 3 -0.49 19.03 -11.41
CA ASP A 3 -0.43 20.33 -10.71
C ASP A 3 0.17 21.39 -11.62
N HIS A 4 -0.56 22.50 -11.83
CA HIS A 4 -0.15 23.62 -12.69
C HIS A 4 0.28 24.85 -11.87
N GLY A 5 0.31 24.75 -10.53
CA GLY A 5 0.74 25.80 -9.60
C GLY A 5 -0.38 26.71 -9.09
N ASP A 6 -1.43 26.95 -9.89
CA ASP A 6 -2.63 27.70 -9.49
C ASP A 6 -3.91 26.84 -9.47
N HIS A 7 -3.89 25.70 -10.15
CA HIS A 7 -4.95 24.72 -10.14
C HIS A 7 -4.40 23.30 -10.40
N GLY A 8 -5.24 22.30 -10.14
CA GLY A 8 -4.96 20.93 -10.55
C GLY A 8 -5.84 20.51 -11.72
N HIS A 9 -5.22 19.88 -12.71
CA HIS A 9 -5.93 19.26 -13.82
C HIS A 9 -6.35 17.84 -13.44
N ALA A 10 -7.66 17.56 -13.53
CA ALA A 10 -8.20 16.21 -13.33
C ALA A 10 -8.30 15.48 -14.67
N TYR A 11 -7.98 14.19 -14.67
CA TYR A 11 -8.18 13.29 -15.81
C TYR A 11 -9.25 12.25 -15.47
N PRO A 12 -9.92 11.66 -16.47
CA PRO A 12 -10.83 10.55 -16.24
C PRO A 12 -10.15 9.40 -15.50
N ALA A 13 -10.82 8.86 -14.49
CA ALA A 13 -10.34 7.69 -13.76
C ALA A 13 -10.29 6.45 -14.67
N ARG A 14 -9.32 5.58 -14.42
CA ARG A 14 -9.10 4.34 -15.18
C ARG A 14 -8.79 3.23 -14.19
N TRP A 15 -9.23 2.01 -14.50
CA TRP A 15 -8.76 0.85 -13.77
C TRP A 15 -7.28 0.63 -14.03
N LEU A 16 -6.55 0.29 -12.98
CA LEU A 16 -5.18 -0.22 -13.12
C LEU A 16 -5.25 -1.67 -13.61
N PRO A 17 -4.28 -2.13 -14.42
CA PRO A 17 -4.27 -3.49 -14.95
C PRO A 17 -3.78 -4.54 -13.93
N HIS A 18 -3.68 -4.18 -12.66
CA HIS A 18 -3.04 -4.99 -11.62
C HIS A 18 -4.05 -5.38 -10.54
N THR A 19 -4.04 -6.66 -10.19
CA THR A 19 -4.70 -7.21 -9.01
C THR A 19 -3.64 -7.81 -8.09
N TYR A 20 -3.91 -7.77 -6.78
CA TYR A 20 -3.04 -8.36 -5.76
C TYR A 20 -3.90 -9.26 -4.88
N GLU A 21 -3.45 -10.50 -4.71
CA GLU A 21 -4.14 -11.52 -3.94
C GLU A 21 -3.46 -11.71 -2.59
N ALA A 22 -4.27 -11.84 -1.55
CA ALA A 22 -3.83 -12.18 -0.21
C ALA A 22 -4.93 -13.00 0.49
N PRO A 23 -4.61 -13.87 1.47
CA PRO A 23 -5.59 -14.68 2.20
C PRO A 23 -6.79 -13.91 2.79
N LEU A 24 -6.57 -12.76 3.41
CA LEU A 24 -7.57 -11.92 4.07
C LEU A 24 -7.12 -10.44 4.16
N PRO A 25 -7.03 -9.72 3.02
CA PRO A 25 -6.64 -8.31 3.01
C PRO A 25 -7.68 -7.47 3.76
N THR A 26 -7.25 -6.71 4.78
CA THR A 26 -8.19 -6.08 5.73
C THR A 26 -7.97 -4.57 5.87
N HIS A 27 -6.84 -4.13 6.41
CA HIS A 27 -6.63 -2.71 6.72
C HIS A 27 -5.81 -2.01 5.64
N PHE A 28 -6.35 -0.91 5.09
CA PHE A 28 -5.69 -0.05 4.11
C PHE A 28 -5.20 1.25 4.76
N SER A 29 -3.99 1.70 4.38
CA SER A 29 -3.49 3.04 4.69
C SER A 29 -2.74 3.63 3.50
N SER A 30 -2.86 4.94 3.30
CA SER A 30 -2.02 5.70 2.36
C SER A 30 -1.42 6.91 3.07
N THR A 31 -0.09 6.94 3.20
CA THR A 31 0.63 8.04 3.86
C THR A 31 1.95 8.30 3.14
N ASN A 32 2.27 9.58 2.88
CA ASN A 32 3.50 10.03 2.23
C ASN A 32 3.82 9.37 0.86
N GLY A 33 2.79 9.04 0.08
CA GLY A 33 2.95 8.36 -1.21
C GLY A 33 3.26 6.87 -1.10
N HIS A 34 3.06 6.27 0.08
CA HIS A 34 3.09 4.84 0.30
C HIS A 34 1.68 4.36 0.58
N ILE A 35 1.22 3.40 -0.22
CA ILE A 35 0.02 2.62 0.03
C ILE A 35 0.46 1.33 0.70
N VAL A 36 -0.21 0.97 1.80
CA VAL A 36 -0.03 -0.30 2.48
C VAL A 36 -1.37 -0.98 2.74
N ILE A 37 -1.40 -2.30 2.61
CA ILE A 37 -2.55 -3.14 2.95
C ILE A 37 -2.07 -4.26 3.86
N PHE A 38 -2.60 -4.34 5.08
CA PHE A 38 -2.32 -5.42 6.02
C PHE A 38 -3.23 -6.62 5.73
N ASN A 39 -2.63 -7.82 5.74
CA ASN A 39 -3.30 -9.08 5.50
C ASN A 39 -3.50 -9.86 6.81
N ASP A 40 -4.72 -9.89 7.33
CA ASP A 40 -5.04 -10.57 8.59
C ASP A 40 -4.80 -12.10 8.52
N GLY A 41 -4.77 -12.68 7.31
CA GLY A 41 -4.69 -14.12 7.13
C GLY A 41 -3.29 -14.71 7.30
N ASP A 42 -2.23 -13.90 7.25
CA ASP A 42 -0.85 -14.34 7.51
C ASP A 42 0.08 -13.25 8.10
N GLY A 43 -0.43 -12.05 8.34
CA GLY A 43 0.33 -10.92 8.88
C GLY A 43 1.25 -10.22 7.86
N SER A 44 1.19 -10.60 6.57
CA SER A 44 1.91 -9.89 5.52
C SER A 44 1.33 -8.50 5.24
N VAL A 45 2.16 -7.64 4.64
CA VAL A 45 1.80 -6.28 4.25
C VAL A 45 2.13 -6.09 2.77
N LEU A 46 1.10 -5.82 1.96
CA LEU A 46 1.33 -5.32 0.61
C LEU A 46 1.76 -3.86 0.69
N TRP A 47 2.87 -3.51 0.04
CA TRP A 47 3.35 -2.14 -0.07
C TRP A 47 3.47 -1.70 -1.54
N ILE A 48 2.98 -0.50 -1.83
CA ILE A 48 3.05 0.13 -3.16
C ILE A 48 3.50 1.59 -3.00
N ARG A 49 4.36 2.06 -3.90
CA ARG A 49 4.61 3.49 -4.06
C ARG A 49 3.52 4.08 -4.95
N GLU A 50 2.75 5.02 -4.45
CA GLU A 50 1.58 5.58 -5.14
C GLU A 50 1.94 6.16 -6.52
N ALA A 51 3.07 6.89 -6.59
CA ALA A 51 3.59 7.44 -7.83
C ALA A 51 3.95 6.39 -8.90
N SER A 52 4.03 5.10 -8.55
CA SER A 52 4.37 4.02 -9.46
C SER A 52 3.18 3.14 -9.86
N LEU A 53 1.97 3.39 -9.34
CA LEU A 53 0.77 2.58 -9.60
C LEU A 53 0.46 2.38 -11.09
N GLY A 54 0.73 3.40 -11.92
CA GLY A 54 0.48 3.34 -13.36
C GLY A 54 1.62 2.74 -14.18
N ASN A 55 2.74 2.37 -13.55
CA ASN A 55 3.90 1.78 -14.23
C ASN A 55 4.00 0.28 -13.92
N PRO A 56 3.68 -0.60 -14.90
CA PRO A 56 3.68 -2.05 -14.67
C PRO A 56 5.06 -2.63 -14.34
N ALA A 57 6.16 -1.92 -14.62
CA ALA A 57 7.50 -2.34 -14.23
C ALA A 57 7.80 -2.12 -12.73
N ASN A 58 6.99 -1.32 -12.03
CA ASN A 58 7.16 -1.01 -10.61
C ASN A 58 6.08 -1.70 -9.79
N ALA A 59 6.24 -3.01 -9.63
CA ALA A 59 5.31 -3.86 -8.91
C ALA A 59 5.21 -3.52 -7.41
N ALA A 60 4.04 -3.80 -6.83
CA ALA A 60 3.90 -3.90 -5.39
C ALA A 60 4.90 -4.89 -4.80
N LYS A 61 5.24 -4.69 -3.53
CA LYS A 61 6.08 -5.61 -2.77
C LYS A 61 5.27 -6.18 -1.62
N MET A 62 5.32 -7.49 -1.47
CA MET A 62 4.84 -8.15 -0.26
C MET A 62 5.94 -8.11 0.79
N ILE A 63 5.65 -7.55 1.96
CA ILE A 63 6.52 -7.54 3.12
C ILE A 63 5.98 -8.56 4.11
N VAL A 64 6.81 -9.50 4.54
CA VAL A 64 6.44 -10.51 5.54
C VAL A 64 7.34 -10.28 6.75
N PRO A 65 6.84 -9.60 7.80
CA PRO A 65 7.64 -9.40 9.01
C PRO A 65 7.95 -10.74 9.67
N GLU A 66 9.13 -10.84 10.29
CA GLU A 66 9.57 -12.08 10.95
C GLU A 66 8.59 -12.49 12.07
N ASN A 67 8.33 -13.80 12.18
CA ASN A 67 7.46 -14.40 13.20
C ASN A 67 6.00 -13.94 13.18
N MET A 68 5.53 -13.29 12.11
CA MET A 68 4.12 -12.99 11.96
C MET A 68 3.28 -14.25 11.75
N ILE A 69 2.10 -14.23 12.35
CA ILE A 69 1.04 -15.20 12.17
C ILE A 69 -0.26 -14.47 11.80
N ALA A 70 -1.27 -15.23 11.41
CA ALA A 70 -2.62 -14.71 11.19
C ALA A 70 -3.14 -14.01 12.47
N HIS A 71 -3.46 -12.72 12.38
CA HIS A 71 -4.05 -11.93 13.45
C HIS A 71 -4.71 -10.66 12.88
N HIS A 72 -5.63 -10.05 13.63
CA HIS A 72 -6.19 -8.75 13.26
C HIS A 72 -5.18 -7.65 13.55
N GLY A 73 -4.70 -6.97 12.52
CA GLY A 73 -3.59 -6.02 12.65
C GLY A 73 -3.67 -4.86 11.66
N ALA A 74 -2.73 -3.92 11.76
CA ALA A 74 -2.67 -2.78 10.85
C ALA A 74 -1.22 -2.42 10.54
N ALA A 75 -1.03 -1.77 9.39
CA ALA A 75 0.26 -1.23 8.97
C ALA A 75 0.11 0.22 8.49
N THR A 76 1.12 1.05 8.74
CA THR A 76 1.18 2.42 8.21
C THR A 76 2.61 2.88 8.00
N TRP A 77 2.80 3.76 7.02
CA TRP A 77 4.09 4.40 6.77
C TRP A 77 4.22 5.67 7.61
N LEU A 78 5.28 5.75 8.42
CA LEU A 78 5.56 6.91 9.26
C LEU A 78 6.29 8.00 8.48
N LYS A 79 6.20 9.25 8.96
CA LYS A 79 6.96 10.39 8.40
C LYS A 79 8.48 10.20 8.46
N SER A 80 8.97 9.39 9.40
CA SER A 80 10.38 9.01 9.52
C SER A 80 10.84 7.99 8.47
N ASN A 81 10.01 7.67 7.48
CA ASN A 81 10.25 6.64 6.46
C ASN A 81 10.43 5.23 7.05
N LEU A 82 9.70 4.95 8.14
CA LEU A 82 9.63 3.62 8.76
C LEU A 82 8.24 3.03 8.55
N LEU A 83 8.18 1.72 8.31
CA LEU A 83 6.93 0.97 8.32
C LEU A 83 6.64 0.55 9.77
N ALA A 84 5.50 1.00 10.30
CA ALA A 84 4.96 0.51 11.55
C ALA A 84 3.93 -0.58 11.26
N VAL A 85 4.02 -1.70 11.99
CA VAL A 85 3.11 -2.85 11.86
C VAL A 85 2.76 -3.32 13.27
N THR A 86 1.48 -3.61 13.53
CA THR A 86 1.10 -4.31 14.76
C THR A 86 1.61 -5.75 14.71
N TYR A 87 2.00 -6.31 15.86
CA TYR A 87 2.58 -7.65 15.93
C TYR A 87 1.85 -8.54 16.93
N THR A 88 2.05 -9.85 16.79
CA THR A 88 1.67 -10.89 17.75
C THR A 88 2.88 -11.71 18.18
#